data_AF-A0A7N2LBY3-F1
#
_entry.id   AF-A0A7N2LBY3-F1
#
_cell.length_a   1.000
_cell.length_b   1.000
_cell.length_c   1.000
_cell.angle_alpha   90.00
_cell.angle_beta   90.00
_cell.angle_gamma   90.00
#
_symmetry.space_group_name_H-M   'P 1'
#
loop_
_entity.id
_entity.type
_entity.pdbx_description
1 polymer ?
#
loop_
_entity_poly.entity_id
_entity_poly.type
_entity_poly.pdbx_seq_one_letter_code
_entity_poly.pdbx_strand_id
1 'polypeptide(L)'
;MAYLEQYKKVSKDKRVGYYDRYKNKLDTSDIKVVEYMRCLTCYWEEMVDQAEKRPQTVGASLRTRSLFGGTNYRRMIEPLDIADYYKAGKQDYINQGRSKRYIILEQLLKETEKPSSGPNELKKQNVASSLTKDSCFWAHVEEARISCKLLSSGESNDMEKERNKLIEFENYVYGLMKNYAVSSEIFLPGSSFMTWWRDYREIKGTFYHSHLTSLMNNEENYDKYAKGRLVIP
;
A
#
# COMPACT_ATOMS: atom_id res chain seq x y z
N MET A 1 -6.72 -0.43 -16.93
CA MET A 1 -6.63 -1.35 -15.78
C MET A 1 -6.01 -2.70 -16.17
N ALA A 2 -6.52 -3.43 -17.16
CA ALA A 2 -5.99 -4.76 -17.53
C ALA A 2 -4.45 -4.83 -17.73
N TYR A 3 -3.85 -3.85 -18.40
CA TYR A 3 -2.39 -3.80 -18.57
C TYR A 3 -1.63 -3.70 -17.23
N LEU A 4 -2.16 -2.91 -16.28
CA LEU A 4 -1.56 -2.78 -14.94
C LEU A 4 -1.72 -4.05 -14.12
N GLU A 5 -2.85 -4.76 -14.26
CA GLU A 5 -3.05 -6.07 -13.65
C GLU A 5 -2.06 -7.10 -14.20
N GLN A 6 -1.83 -7.10 -15.51
CA GLN A 6 -0.80 -7.93 -16.14
C GLN A 6 0.61 -7.54 -15.66
N TYR A 7 0.93 -6.25 -15.62
CA TYR A 7 2.21 -5.76 -15.10
C TYR A 7 2.42 -6.21 -13.66
N LYS A 8 1.38 -6.10 -12.82
CA LYS A 8 1.38 -6.56 -11.44
C LYS A 8 1.67 -8.05 -11.32
N LYS A 9 0.97 -8.87 -12.11
CA LYS A 9 1.18 -10.32 -12.19
C LYS A 9 2.63 -10.66 -12.55
N VAL A 10 3.15 -10.09 -13.65
CA VAL A 10 4.55 -10.36 -14.09
C VAL A 10 5.55 -9.93 -13.01
N SER A 11 5.28 -8.84 -12.31
CA SER A 11 6.16 -8.36 -11.22
C SER A 11 6.12 -9.27 -9.99
N LYS A 12 4.97 -9.88 -9.70
CA LYS A 12 4.81 -10.92 -8.69
C LYS A 12 5.57 -12.19 -9.06
N ASP A 13 5.47 -12.62 -10.32
CA ASP A 13 6.19 -13.81 -10.83
C ASP A 13 7.71 -13.63 -10.74
N LYS A 14 8.20 -12.39 -10.91
CA LYS A 14 9.61 -12.02 -10.68
C LYS A 14 10.02 -11.92 -9.20
N ARG A 15 9.11 -12.16 -8.25
CA ARG A 15 9.33 -12.09 -6.80
C ARG A 15 9.78 -10.71 -6.27
N VAL A 16 9.46 -9.64 -7.00
CA VAL A 16 9.77 -8.24 -6.62
C VAL A 16 8.51 -7.50 -6.20
N GLY A 17 7.39 -7.73 -6.89
CA GLY A 17 6.18 -6.93 -6.70
C GLY A 17 6.20 -5.67 -7.56
N TYR A 18 5.01 -5.18 -7.90
CA TYR A 18 4.85 -4.14 -8.91
C TYR A 18 5.31 -2.75 -8.43
N TYR A 19 5.15 -2.46 -7.13
CA TYR A 19 5.65 -1.24 -6.50
C TYR A 19 7.18 -1.13 -6.65
N ASP A 20 7.90 -2.14 -6.14
CA ASP A 20 9.36 -2.16 -6.16
C ASP A 20 9.94 -2.26 -7.57
N ARG A 21 9.30 -3.03 -8.47
CA ARG A 21 9.73 -3.10 -9.86
C ARG A 21 9.62 -1.74 -10.54
N TYR A 22 8.49 -1.05 -10.37
CA TYR A 22 8.27 0.26 -10.95
C TYR A 22 9.22 1.30 -10.34
N LYS A 23 9.35 1.34 -9.01
CA LYS A 23 10.28 2.24 -8.30
C LYS A 23 11.70 2.09 -8.82
N ASN A 24 12.15 0.87 -9.09
CA ASN A 24 13.51 0.64 -9.57
C ASN A 24 13.69 0.86 -11.09
N LYS A 25 12.61 1.10 -11.87
CA LYS A 25 12.62 1.30 -13.34
C LYS A 25 13.44 0.23 -14.07
N LEU A 26 13.14 -1.03 -13.78
CA LEU A 26 13.93 -2.17 -14.21
C LEU A 26 13.76 -2.53 -15.70
N ASP A 27 12.75 -2.01 -16.40
CA ASP A 27 12.36 -2.54 -17.71
C ASP A 27 11.67 -1.51 -18.63
N THR A 28 11.79 -1.72 -19.95
CA THR A 28 11.00 -1.07 -21.00
C THR A 28 9.49 -1.13 -20.79
N SER A 29 8.98 -2.19 -20.13
CA SER A 29 7.56 -2.31 -19.77
C SER A 29 7.07 -1.16 -18.89
N ASP A 30 7.98 -0.53 -18.13
CA ASP A 30 7.69 0.58 -17.23
C ASP A 30 7.30 1.84 -18.01
N ILE A 31 7.82 2.03 -19.23
CA ILE A 31 7.44 3.15 -20.12
C ILE A 31 5.94 3.09 -20.42
N LYS A 32 5.43 1.91 -20.78
CA LYS A 32 4.00 1.70 -21.04
C LYS A 32 3.17 1.88 -19.77
N VAL A 33 3.67 1.45 -18.61
CA VAL A 33 2.99 1.69 -17.32
C VAL A 33 2.80 3.18 -17.09
N VAL A 34 3.83 3.99 -17.30
CA VAL A 34 3.77 5.46 -17.17
C VAL A 34 2.72 6.06 -18.12
N GLU A 35 2.68 5.61 -19.38
CA GLU A 35 1.68 6.08 -20.34
C GLU A 35 0.25 5.77 -19.89
N TYR A 36 -0.02 4.54 -19.45
CA TYR A 36 -1.34 4.14 -18.96
C TYR A 36 -1.72 4.84 -17.66
N MET A 37 -0.76 5.04 -16.75
CA MET A 37 -0.95 5.84 -15.54
C MET A 37 -1.41 7.25 -15.91
N ARG A 38 -0.71 7.92 -16.83
CA ARG A 38 -1.09 9.27 -17.29
C ARG A 38 -2.52 9.33 -17.83
N CYS A 39 -2.91 8.38 -18.70
CA CYS A 39 -4.27 8.33 -19.23
C CYS A 39 -5.33 8.15 -18.13
N LEU A 40 -5.08 7.26 -17.16
CA LEU A 40 -5.99 7.05 -16.03
C LEU A 40 -6.05 8.27 -15.12
N THR A 41 -4.92 8.93 -14.88
CA THR A 41 -4.85 10.15 -14.09
C THR A 41 -5.69 11.25 -14.71
N CYS A 42 -5.52 11.56 -16.00
CA CYS A 42 -6.34 12.58 -16.69
C CYS A 42 -7.83 12.25 -16.58
N TYR A 43 -8.20 10.99 -16.82
CA TYR A 43 -9.58 10.54 -16.73
C TYR A 43 -10.20 10.76 -15.33
N TRP A 44 -9.48 10.38 -14.26
CA TRP A 44 -9.99 10.52 -12.90
C TRP A 44 -9.96 11.95 -12.37
N GLU A 45 -9.01 12.78 -12.82
CA GLU A 45 -8.98 14.21 -12.52
C GLU A 45 -10.19 14.91 -13.14
N GLU A 46 -10.49 14.67 -14.43
CA GLU A 46 -11.68 15.19 -15.08
C GLU A 46 -12.97 14.76 -14.35
N MET A 47 -13.05 13.50 -13.94
CA MET A 47 -14.22 12.98 -13.22
C MET A 47 -14.41 13.64 -11.85
N VAL A 48 -13.32 13.85 -11.10
CA VAL A 48 -13.35 14.52 -9.80
C VAL A 48 -13.76 15.98 -9.97
N ASP A 49 -13.17 16.70 -10.93
CA ASP A 49 -13.48 18.08 -11.22
C ASP A 49 -14.95 18.27 -11.64
N GLN A 50 -15.49 17.36 -12.46
CA GLN A 50 -16.89 17.40 -12.87
C GLN A 50 -17.84 17.16 -11.70
N ALA A 51 -17.50 16.29 -10.76
CA ALA A 51 -18.31 16.02 -9.59
C ALA A 51 -18.32 17.19 -8.59
N GLU A 52 -17.18 17.88 -8.42
CA GLU A 52 -17.13 19.12 -7.63
C GLU A 52 -18.01 20.22 -8.26
N LYS A 53 -17.97 20.38 -9.59
CA LYS A 53 -18.77 21.38 -10.31
C LYS A 53 -20.26 21.04 -10.38
N ARG A 54 -20.64 19.76 -10.31
CA ARG A 54 -22.04 19.30 -10.44
C ARG A 54 -22.38 18.25 -9.37
N PRO A 55 -22.51 18.65 -8.09
CA PRO A 55 -22.61 17.71 -6.97
C PRO A 55 -23.88 16.86 -6.98
N GLN A 56 -25.00 17.41 -7.46
CA GLN A 56 -26.30 16.74 -7.40
C GLN A 56 -26.47 15.66 -8.48
N THR A 57 -25.95 15.88 -9.69
CA THR A 57 -26.10 14.95 -10.83
C THR A 57 -24.86 14.08 -11.01
N VAL A 58 -23.72 14.71 -11.29
CA VAL A 58 -22.44 14.00 -11.49
C VAL A 58 -21.90 13.47 -10.17
N GLY A 59 -22.05 14.19 -9.06
CA GLY A 59 -21.61 13.70 -7.75
C GLY A 59 -22.33 12.41 -7.32
N ALA A 60 -23.62 12.24 -7.62
CA ALA A 60 -24.34 11.00 -7.35
C ALA A 60 -23.84 9.82 -8.20
N SER A 61 -23.64 10.04 -9.51
CA SER A 61 -23.05 9.05 -10.42
C SER A 61 -21.60 8.72 -10.05
N LEU A 62 -20.81 9.72 -9.65
CA LEU A 62 -19.44 9.55 -9.22
C LEU A 62 -19.37 8.75 -7.91
N ARG A 63 -20.29 8.92 -6.95
CA ARG A 63 -20.35 8.05 -5.76
C ARG A 63 -20.50 6.59 -6.16
N THR A 64 -21.43 6.26 -7.06
CA THR A 64 -21.60 4.89 -7.57
C THR A 64 -20.36 4.40 -8.34
N ARG A 65 -19.75 5.24 -9.19
CA ARG A 65 -18.57 4.88 -9.97
C ARG A 65 -17.30 4.75 -9.11
N SER A 66 -17.22 5.50 -8.01
CA SER A 66 -16.12 5.48 -7.04
C SER A 66 -16.09 4.18 -6.24
N LEU A 67 -17.25 3.57 -5.97
CA LEU A 67 -17.36 2.30 -5.26
C LEU A 67 -16.46 1.22 -5.87
N PHE A 68 -16.44 1.11 -7.21
CA PHE A 68 -15.66 0.08 -7.89
C PHE A 68 -14.48 0.68 -8.66
N GLY A 69 -14.75 1.48 -9.70
CA GLY A 69 -13.72 1.98 -10.61
C GLY A 69 -12.72 2.90 -9.90
N GLY A 70 -13.20 3.84 -9.10
CA GLY A 70 -12.36 4.82 -8.41
C GLY A 70 -11.49 4.18 -7.34
N THR A 71 -12.08 3.24 -6.60
CA THR A 71 -11.38 2.47 -5.57
C THR A 71 -10.28 1.59 -6.18
N ASN A 72 -10.57 0.86 -7.27
CA ASN A 72 -9.56 0.04 -7.94
C ASN A 72 -8.44 0.89 -8.55
N TYR A 73 -8.79 2.01 -9.17
CA TYR A 73 -7.81 2.97 -9.66
C TYR A 73 -6.89 3.47 -8.54
N ARG A 74 -7.46 3.99 -7.44
CA ARG A 74 -6.68 4.49 -6.31
C ARG A 74 -5.76 3.42 -5.74
N ARG A 75 -6.27 2.22 -5.46
CA ARG A 75 -5.48 1.12 -4.88
C ARG A 75 -4.42 0.52 -5.82
N MET A 76 -4.52 0.76 -7.12
CA MET A 76 -3.54 0.28 -8.11
C MET A 76 -2.50 1.35 -8.49
N ILE A 77 -2.92 2.62 -8.61
CA ILE A 77 -2.08 3.70 -9.15
C ILE A 77 -1.39 4.51 -8.06
N GLU A 78 -2.07 4.81 -6.96
CA GLU A 78 -1.47 5.62 -5.89
C GLU A 78 -0.15 5.02 -5.34
N PRO A 79 -0.01 3.68 -5.21
CA PRO A 79 1.29 3.07 -4.93
C PRO A 79 2.41 3.44 -5.90
N LEU A 80 2.12 3.61 -7.18
CA LEU A 80 3.11 3.95 -8.20
C LEU A 80 3.49 5.44 -8.14
N ASP A 81 2.53 6.32 -7.84
CA ASP A 81 2.83 7.73 -7.57
C ASP A 81 3.68 7.89 -6.29
N ILE A 82 3.39 7.09 -5.26
CA ILE A 82 4.21 7.00 -4.04
C ILE A 82 5.63 6.53 -4.39
N ALA A 83 5.78 5.54 -5.26
CA ALA A 83 7.09 5.05 -5.69
C ALA A 83 7.91 6.17 -6.34
N ASP A 84 7.33 6.94 -7.26
CA ASP A 84 8.00 8.09 -7.89
C ASP A 84 8.32 9.20 -6.87
N TYR A 85 7.40 9.48 -5.94
CA TYR A 85 7.58 10.49 -4.90
C TYR A 85 8.80 10.21 -4.01
N TYR A 86 8.89 9.00 -3.45
CA TYR A 86 10.02 8.62 -2.59
C TYR A 86 11.30 8.34 -3.39
N LYS A 87 11.20 7.90 -4.65
CA LYS A 87 12.38 7.80 -5.54
C LYS A 87 13.03 9.16 -5.77
N ALA A 88 12.24 10.23 -5.81
CA ALA A 88 12.74 11.60 -5.91
C ALA A 88 13.34 12.15 -4.59
N GLY A 89 13.46 11.31 -3.54
CA GLY A 89 14.04 11.70 -2.25
C GLY A 89 13.11 12.54 -1.38
N LYS A 90 11.82 12.63 -1.72
CA LYS A 90 10.82 13.33 -0.91
C LYS A 90 10.37 12.47 0.28
N GLN A 91 9.77 13.11 1.27
CA GLN A 91 9.25 12.48 2.50
C GLN A 91 7.83 12.98 2.78
N ASP A 92 7.15 12.33 3.72
CA ASP A 92 5.84 12.73 4.22
C ASP A 92 4.77 12.82 3.11
N TYR A 93 4.67 11.76 2.29
CA TYR A 93 3.74 11.74 1.15
C TYR A 93 2.30 12.01 1.56
N ILE A 94 1.84 11.48 2.69
CA ILE A 94 0.44 11.58 3.11
C ILE A 94 0.02 13.04 3.32
N ASN A 95 0.89 13.85 3.92
CA ASN A 95 0.59 15.25 4.23
C ASN A 95 1.05 16.23 3.15
N GLN A 96 2.12 15.91 2.41
CA GLN A 96 2.77 16.86 1.48
C GLN A 96 2.72 16.46 0.00
N GLY A 97 2.59 15.16 -0.29
CA GLY A 97 2.70 14.61 -1.64
C GLY A 97 1.39 14.12 -2.25
N ARG A 98 0.37 13.91 -1.43
CA ARG A 98 -0.84 13.20 -1.83
C ARG A 98 -1.73 14.06 -2.73
N SER A 99 -1.98 13.57 -3.95
CA SER A 99 -2.82 14.27 -4.91
C SER A 99 -4.28 14.38 -4.44
N LYS A 100 -4.89 15.54 -4.67
CA LYS A 100 -6.30 15.85 -4.35
C LYS A 100 -7.27 14.79 -4.87
N ARG A 101 -7.00 14.21 -6.05
CA ARG A 101 -7.86 13.16 -6.66
C ARG A 101 -8.01 11.94 -5.76
N TYR A 102 -6.94 11.49 -5.10
CA TYR A 102 -6.99 10.30 -4.23
C TYR A 102 -7.74 10.57 -2.95
N ILE A 103 -7.54 11.77 -2.37
CA ILE A 103 -8.24 12.22 -1.18
C ILE A 103 -9.75 12.25 -1.43
N ILE A 104 -10.18 12.83 -2.55
CA ILE A 104 -11.61 12.91 -2.90
C ILE A 104 -12.19 11.52 -3.17
N LEU A 105 -11.52 10.69 -3.95
CA LEU A 105 -12.00 9.33 -4.25
C LEU A 105 -12.10 8.46 -2.99
N GLU A 106 -11.18 8.62 -2.04
CA GLU A 106 -11.25 7.96 -0.74
C GLU A 106 -12.42 8.48 0.11
N GLN A 107 -12.63 9.80 0.15
CA GLN A 107 -13.71 10.42 0.91
C GLN A 107 -15.08 9.98 0.39
N LEU A 108 -15.29 10.00 -0.93
CA LEU A 108 -16.53 9.53 -1.57
C LEU A 108 -16.80 8.04 -1.27
N LEU A 109 -15.75 7.22 -1.18
CA LEU A 109 -15.90 5.83 -0.78
C LEU A 109 -16.38 5.72 0.68
N LYS A 110 -15.78 6.48 1.60
CA LYS A 110 -16.16 6.47 3.03
C LYS A 110 -17.61 6.92 3.25
N GLU A 111 -18.08 7.88 2.46
CA GLU A 111 -19.48 8.34 2.50
C GLU A 111 -20.48 7.28 1.99
N THR A 112 -20.02 6.35 1.16
CA THR A 112 -20.89 5.35 0.50
C THR A 112 -20.78 3.96 1.14
N GLU A 113 -19.63 3.60 1.72
CA GLU A 113 -19.46 2.35 2.47
C GLU A 113 -20.21 2.41 3.82
N LYS A 114 -21.23 1.57 3.99
CA LYS A 114 -21.74 1.27 5.34
C LYS A 114 -20.65 0.53 6.13
N PRO A 115 -20.52 0.75 7.45
CA PRO A 115 -19.55 0.00 8.26
C PRO A 115 -19.86 -1.49 8.16
N SER A 116 -18.99 -2.24 7.47
CA SER A 116 -19.10 -3.70 7.41
C SER A 116 -18.58 -4.31 8.71
N SER A 117 -19.37 -5.17 9.33
CA SER A 117 -19.02 -5.98 10.49
C SER A 117 -17.94 -7.01 10.15
N GLY A 118 -16.78 -6.90 10.78
CA GLY A 118 -15.77 -7.96 10.93
C GLY A 118 -14.93 -8.34 9.70
N PRO A 119 -13.93 -9.23 9.90
CA PRO A 119 -13.21 -9.89 8.81
C PRO A 119 -14.20 -10.71 7.99
N ASN A 120 -14.45 -10.27 6.75
CA ASN A 120 -15.33 -11.01 5.85
C ASN A 120 -14.55 -12.23 5.34
N GLU A 121 -15.07 -13.45 5.52
CA GLU A 121 -14.46 -14.69 5.01
C GLU A 121 -14.12 -14.59 3.51
N LEU A 122 -14.89 -13.80 2.74
CA LEU A 122 -14.60 -13.48 1.35
C LEU A 122 -13.27 -12.74 1.15
N LYS A 123 -12.86 -11.84 2.06
CA LYS A 123 -11.56 -11.14 1.98
C LYS A 123 -10.41 -12.11 2.20
N LYS A 124 -10.57 -13.01 3.17
CA LYS A 124 -9.61 -14.07 3.48
C LYS A 124 -9.41 -15.01 2.29
N GLN A 125 -10.50 -15.45 1.66
CA GLN A 125 -10.44 -16.31 0.47
C GLN A 125 -9.78 -15.64 -0.76
N ASN A 126 -9.91 -14.31 -0.88
CA ASN A 126 -9.44 -13.56 -2.06
C ASN A 126 -8.13 -12.78 -1.84
N VAL A 127 -7.43 -12.97 -0.71
CA VAL A 127 -6.23 -12.18 -0.38
C VAL A 127 -5.07 -12.35 -1.39
N ALA A 128 -5.03 -13.48 -2.11
CA ALA A 128 -4.04 -13.73 -3.15
C ALA A 128 -4.15 -12.76 -4.34
N SER A 129 -5.37 -12.31 -4.64
CA SER A 129 -5.72 -11.43 -5.77
C SER A 129 -6.14 -10.03 -5.33
N SER A 130 -6.22 -9.77 -4.03
CA SER A 130 -6.64 -8.47 -3.50
C SER A 130 -5.56 -7.39 -3.64
N LEU A 131 -6.02 -6.16 -3.89
CA LEU A 131 -5.24 -4.95 -3.69
C LEU A 131 -5.30 -4.57 -2.21
N THR A 132 -4.20 -4.01 -1.70
CA THR A 132 -4.16 -3.45 -0.35
C THR A 132 -5.26 -2.40 -0.19
N LYS A 133 -6.06 -2.52 0.87
CA LYS A 133 -7.23 -1.67 1.12
C LYS A 133 -6.82 -0.20 1.25
N ASP A 134 -5.74 0.01 2.01
CA ASP A 134 -5.07 1.28 2.15
C ASP A 134 -4.10 1.51 0.98
N SER A 135 -4.40 2.50 0.15
CA SER A 135 -3.56 2.85 -0.99
C SER A 135 -2.30 3.62 -0.60
N CYS A 136 -2.25 4.18 0.61
CA CYS A 136 -1.08 4.84 1.17
C CYS A 136 -0.13 3.88 1.89
N PHE A 137 -0.40 2.57 1.90
CA PHE A 137 0.43 1.57 2.59
C PHE A 137 1.92 1.72 2.30
N TRP A 138 2.29 1.92 1.03
CA TRP A 138 3.69 2.07 0.65
C TRP A 138 4.33 3.36 1.16
N ALA A 139 3.57 4.43 1.38
CA ALA A 139 4.10 5.63 2.02
C ALA A 139 4.49 5.32 3.48
N HIS A 140 3.65 4.59 4.21
CA HIS A 140 3.99 4.14 5.56
C HIS A 140 5.24 3.23 5.59
N VAL A 141 5.40 2.33 4.61
CA VAL A 141 6.61 1.50 4.47
C VAL A 141 7.85 2.38 4.27
N GLU A 142 7.79 3.38 3.41
CA GLU A 142 8.93 4.25 3.13
C GLU A 142 9.31 5.11 4.36
N GLU A 143 8.34 5.67 5.07
CA GLU A 143 8.61 6.39 6.34
C GLU A 143 9.23 5.48 7.40
N ALA A 144 8.76 4.23 7.50
CA ALA A 144 9.33 3.24 8.41
C ALA A 144 10.78 2.88 8.02
N ARG A 145 11.07 2.75 6.72
CA ARG A 145 12.45 2.53 6.24
C ARG A 145 13.37 3.71 6.51
N ILE A 146 12.87 4.93 6.35
CA ILE A 146 13.62 6.15 6.71
C ILE A 146 13.93 6.13 8.21
N SER A 147 12.95 5.80 9.04
CA SER A 147 13.11 5.67 10.50
C SER A 147 14.17 4.61 10.86
N CYS A 148 14.14 3.44 10.19
CA CYS A 148 15.19 2.42 10.35
C CYS A 148 16.57 2.96 10.00
N LYS A 149 16.72 3.63 8.85
CA LYS A 149 18.00 4.20 8.42
C LYS A 149 18.55 5.21 9.43
N LEU A 150 17.70 6.11 9.92
CA LEU A 150 18.07 7.12 10.91
C LEU A 150 18.52 6.50 12.25
N LEU A 151 17.88 5.40 12.66
CA LEU A 151 18.28 4.66 13.86
C LEU A 151 19.61 3.92 13.68
N SER A 152 19.84 3.33 12.50
CA SER A 152 21.06 2.60 12.21
C SER A 152 22.27 3.52 12.00
N SER A 153 22.07 4.72 11.41
CA SER A 153 23.15 5.70 11.22
C SER A 153 23.44 6.53 12.46
N GLY A 154 22.50 6.60 13.42
CA GLY A 154 22.60 7.49 14.57
C GLY A 154 22.42 8.98 14.22
N GLU A 155 21.92 9.27 13.02
CA GLU A 155 21.73 10.65 12.52
C GLU A 155 20.44 11.31 13.07
N SER A 156 19.58 10.57 13.77
CA SER A 156 18.39 11.17 14.38
C SER A 156 18.73 11.94 15.65
N ASN A 157 18.23 13.18 15.72
CA ASN A 157 18.25 13.98 16.96
C ASN A 157 17.32 13.41 18.04
N ASP A 158 16.36 12.56 17.66
CA ASP A 158 15.38 11.96 18.56
C ASP A 158 15.18 10.47 18.21
N MET A 159 16.07 9.63 18.77
CA MET A 159 16.05 8.19 18.55
C MET A 159 14.79 7.53 19.12
N GLU A 160 14.23 8.07 20.20
CA GLU A 160 13.03 7.51 20.83
C GLU A 160 11.80 7.72 19.96
N LYS A 161 11.66 8.92 19.37
CA LYS A 161 10.61 9.20 18.38
C LYS A 161 10.66 8.27 17.18
N GLU A 162 11.84 8.02 16.62
CA GLU A 162 11.97 7.10 15.47
C GLU A 162 11.64 5.64 15.87
N ARG A 163 11.97 5.22 17.10
CA ARG A 163 11.55 3.90 17.63
C ARG A 163 10.03 3.80 17.77
N ASN A 164 9.38 4.86 18.24
CA ASN A 164 7.92 4.89 18.42
C ASN A 164 7.19 4.81 17.08
N LYS A 165 7.64 5.53 16.05
CA LYS A 165 7.10 5.41 14.68
C LYS A 165 7.15 3.97 14.16
N LEU A 166 8.23 3.25 14.43
CA LEU A 166 8.37 1.86 14.00
C LEU A 166 7.40 0.91 14.72
N ILE A 167 7.17 1.12 16.02
CA ILE A 167 6.18 0.36 16.80
C ILE A 167 4.76 0.64 16.28
N GLU A 168 4.44 1.91 16.00
CA GLU A 168 3.16 2.30 15.40
C GLU A 168 2.95 1.65 14.04
N PHE A 169 3.97 1.67 13.18
CA PHE A 169 3.93 1.03 11.87
C PHE A 169 3.74 -0.49 11.97
N GLU A 170 4.44 -1.14 12.91
CA GLU A 170 4.25 -2.56 13.20
C GLU A 170 2.80 -2.88 13.60
N ASN A 171 2.21 -2.11 14.51
CA ASN A 171 0.82 -2.30 14.94
C ASN A 171 -0.17 -2.06 13.79
N TYR A 172 0.11 -1.07 12.94
CA TYR A 172 -0.65 -0.79 11.72
C TYR A 172 -0.64 -1.98 10.76
N VAL A 173 0.54 -2.55 10.47
CA VAL A 173 0.69 -3.73 9.60
C VAL A 173 -0.04 -4.93 10.20
N TYR A 174 0.10 -5.16 11.50
CA TYR A 174 -0.63 -6.23 12.20
C TYR A 174 -2.14 -6.09 12.04
N GLY A 175 -2.68 -4.88 12.23
CA GLY A 175 -4.10 -4.59 12.04
C GLY A 175 -4.57 -4.85 10.61
N LEU A 176 -3.78 -4.50 9.59
CA LEU A 176 -4.10 -4.82 8.20
C LEU A 176 -4.08 -6.33 7.92
N MET A 177 -3.08 -7.03 8.44
CA MET A 177 -2.96 -8.48 8.27
C MET A 177 -4.15 -9.20 8.92
N LYS A 178 -4.48 -8.86 10.17
CA LYS A 178 -5.63 -9.43 10.90
C LYS A 178 -6.95 -9.29 10.14
N ASN A 179 -7.11 -8.19 9.42
CA ASN A 179 -8.31 -7.90 8.62
C ASN A 179 -8.24 -8.39 7.16
N TYR A 180 -7.17 -9.10 6.78
CA TYR A 180 -6.92 -9.50 5.39
C TYR A 180 -7.01 -8.31 4.41
N ALA A 181 -6.54 -7.14 4.86
CA ALA A 181 -6.66 -5.86 4.19
C ALA A 181 -5.37 -5.44 3.47
N VAL A 182 -4.32 -6.26 3.49
CA VAL A 182 -3.06 -6.04 2.78
C VAL A 182 -2.77 -7.17 1.80
N SER A 183 -2.24 -6.81 0.64
CA SER A 183 -1.91 -7.79 -0.40
C SER A 183 -0.73 -8.66 0.04
N SER A 184 -0.77 -9.96 -0.27
CA SER A 184 0.34 -10.89 0.01
C SER A 184 1.65 -10.55 -0.71
N GLU A 185 1.63 -9.64 -1.70
CA GLU A 185 2.84 -9.20 -2.39
C GLU A 185 3.83 -8.45 -1.50
N ILE A 186 3.41 -7.98 -0.32
CA ILE A 186 4.33 -7.38 0.63
C ILE A 186 5.37 -8.39 1.12
N PHE A 187 5.07 -9.70 1.11
CA PHE A 187 6.00 -10.76 1.56
C PHE A 187 6.94 -11.25 0.45
N LEU A 188 6.92 -10.63 -0.73
CA LEU A 188 7.86 -11.00 -1.78
C LEU A 188 9.30 -10.64 -1.34
N PRO A 189 10.30 -11.51 -1.55
CA PRO A 189 11.66 -11.26 -1.08
C PRO A 189 12.28 -9.96 -1.58
N GLY A 190 11.94 -9.53 -2.80
CA GLY A 190 12.41 -8.28 -3.38
C GLY A 190 11.60 -7.04 -2.96
N SER A 191 10.66 -7.17 -2.03
CA SER A 191 9.79 -6.05 -1.65
C SER A 191 10.48 -5.09 -0.67
N SER A 192 10.10 -3.80 -0.74
CA SER A 192 10.55 -2.81 0.23
C SER A 192 10.05 -3.10 1.65
N PHE A 193 8.91 -3.79 1.80
CA PHE A 193 8.41 -4.23 3.11
C PHE A 193 9.30 -5.32 3.72
N MET A 194 9.77 -6.30 2.94
CA MET A 194 10.69 -7.33 3.44
C MET A 194 12.08 -6.75 3.75
N THR A 195 12.48 -5.69 3.04
CA THR A 195 13.67 -4.90 3.40
C THR A 195 13.48 -4.23 4.75
N TRP A 196 12.38 -3.49 4.95
CA TRP A 196 12.04 -2.92 6.25
C TRP A 196 12.03 -3.96 7.37
N TRP A 197 11.42 -5.13 7.14
CA TRP A 197 11.31 -6.17 8.16
C TRP A 197 12.68 -6.67 8.64
N ARG A 198 13.64 -6.86 7.72
CA ARG A 198 15.01 -7.25 8.08
C ARG A 198 15.69 -6.17 8.91
N ASP A 199 15.65 -4.92 8.46
CA ASP A 199 16.30 -3.80 9.13
C ASP A 199 15.67 -3.57 10.53
N TYR A 200 14.33 -3.68 10.62
CA TYR A 200 13.61 -3.56 11.88
C TYR A 200 13.96 -4.66 12.88
N ARG A 201 14.08 -5.92 12.41
CA ARG A 201 14.50 -7.06 13.24
C ARG A 201 15.90 -6.85 13.82
N GLU A 202 16.82 -6.30 13.03
CA GLU A 202 18.18 -5.97 13.49
C GLU A 202 18.15 -4.88 14.58
N ILE A 203 17.35 -3.82 14.39
CA ILE A 203 17.22 -2.70 15.35
C ILE A 203 16.59 -3.13 16.68
N LYS A 204 15.58 -4.01 16.64
CA LYS A 204 14.86 -4.46 17.85
C LYS A 204 15.58 -5.60 18.56
N GLY A 205 16.42 -6.35 17.86
CA GLY A 205 17.13 -7.49 18.39
C GLY A 205 16.24 -8.71 18.63
N THR A 206 16.87 -9.83 18.96
CA THR A 206 16.22 -11.15 19.05
C THR A 206 15.28 -11.33 20.24
N PHE A 207 15.40 -10.47 21.27
CA PHE A 207 14.58 -10.53 22.48
C PHE A 207 13.27 -9.77 22.37
N TYR A 208 13.09 -8.96 21.32
CA TYR A 208 11.84 -8.24 21.11
C TYR A 208 10.78 -9.19 20.53
N HIS A 209 9.62 -9.25 21.21
CA HIS A 209 8.50 -10.09 20.82
C HIS A 209 7.21 -9.29 20.81
N SER A 210 6.44 -9.53 19.77
CA SER A 210 5.16 -8.90 19.45
C SER A 210 4.32 -9.88 18.61
N HIS A 211 3.06 -9.56 18.40
CA HIS A 211 2.23 -10.38 17.51
C HIS A 211 2.74 -10.39 16.07
N LEU A 212 3.17 -9.24 15.52
CA LEU A 212 3.71 -9.18 14.17
C LEU A 212 5.02 -9.94 14.07
N THR A 213 5.95 -9.75 15.00
CA THR A 213 7.27 -10.43 14.94
C THR A 213 7.12 -11.94 15.04
N SER A 214 6.21 -12.46 15.88
CA SER A 214 5.90 -13.89 15.96
C SER A 214 5.37 -14.43 14.63
N LEU A 215 4.46 -13.70 13.97
CA LEU A 215 3.98 -14.06 12.64
C LEU A 215 5.09 -14.04 11.60
N MET A 216 5.89 -12.97 11.61
CA MET A 216 6.91 -12.71 10.60
C MET A 216 8.17 -13.57 10.76
N ASN A 217 8.41 -14.14 11.94
CA ASN A 217 9.55 -15.04 12.17
C ASN A 217 9.34 -16.45 11.59
N ASN A 218 8.10 -16.85 11.32
CA ASN A 218 7.79 -18.11 10.66
C ASN A 218 7.44 -17.86 9.19
N GLU A 219 8.37 -18.16 8.28
CA GLU A 219 8.19 -17.92 6.83
C GLU A 219 7.02 -18.69 6.23
N GLU A 220 6.61 -19.82 6.80
CA GLU A 220 5.42 -20.55 6.35
C GLU A 220 4.15 -19.70 6.49
N ASN A 221 4.15 -18.72 7.40
CA ASN A 221 3.02 -17.83 7.58
C ASN A 221 2.80 -16.94 6.36
N TYR A 222 3.82 -16.63 5.57
CA TYR A 222 3.67 -15.82 4.34
C TYR A 222 2.79 -16.55 3.33
N ASP A 223 3.07 -17.84 3.11
CA ASP A 223 2.29 -18.69 2.22
C ASP A 223 0.90 -19.01 2.79
N LYS A 224 0.80 -19.26 4.10
CA LYS A 224 -0.49 -19.45 4.78
C LYS A 224 -1.35 -18.18 4.64
N TYR A 225 -0.77 -17.00 4.79
CA TYR A 225 -1.47 -15.74 4.59
C TYR A 225 -1.92 -15.58 3.14
N ALA A 226 -1.03 -15.79 2.17
CA ALA A 226 -1.35 -15.68 0.75
C ALA A 226 -2.48 -16.64 0.32
N LYS A 227 -2.61 -17.79 0.98
CA LYS A 227 -3.68 -18.79 0.75
C LYS A 227 -4.94 -18.55 1.58
N GLY A 228 -4.99 -17.49 2.40
CA GLY A 228 -6.12 -17.22 3.28
C GLY A 228 -6.28 -18.24 4.42
N ARG A 229 -5.20 -18.91 4.83
CA ARG A 229 -5.22 -19.99 5.84
C ARG A 229 -4.59 -19.59 7.17
N LEU A 230 -3.95 -18.43 7.25
CA LEU A 230 -3.27 -17.97 8.46
C LEU A 230 -4.30 -17.50 9.51
N VAL A 231 -4.30 -18.14 10.68
CA VAL A 231 -5.11 -17.65 11.81
C VAL A 231 -4.29 -16.58 12.53
N ILE A 232 -4.80 -15.35 12.56
CA ILE A 232 -4.16 -14.21 13.22
C ILE A 232 -4.98 -13.87 14.47
N PRO A 233 -4.40 -13.99 15.68
CA PRO A 233 -5.09 -13.71 16.94
C PRO A 233 -5.68 -12.29 17.09
#